data_AF-A0A2V5LLD8-F1
#
_entry.id   AF-A0A2V5LLD8-F1
#
_cell.length_a   1.000
_cell.length_b   1.000
_cell.length_c   1.000
_cell.angle_alpha   90.00
_cell.angle_beta   90.00
_cell.angle_gamma   90.00
#
_symmetry.space_group_name_H-M   'P 1'
#
loop_
_entity.id
_entity.type
_entity.pdbx_description
1 polymer ?
#
loop_
_entity_poly.entity_id
_entity_poly.type
_entity_poly.pdbx_seq_one_letter_code
_entity_poly.pdbx_strand_id
1 'polypeptide(L)'
;MPVTASPTLFYIAQGDAGVSGPTVGCGDSAVAVTGAAISFTDPVEGALRTLLADHSQQLGQSGLDNALWQSSLEVLSVDRAGSVITAHLAGTLKLGGECDIPRVEQQLLLTAEKAAGAPVAITINGKTLSSALSLK
;
A
#
# COMPACT_ATOMS: atom_id res chain seq x y z
N MET A 1 -16.48 -17.35 -1.89
CA MET A 1 -15.55 -18.44 -1.50
C MET A 1 -14.15 -17.84 -1.47
N PRO A 2 -13.32 -18.15 -0.47
CA PRO A 2 -11.94 -17.67 -0.44
C PRO A 2 -11.16 -18.26 -1.62
N VAL A 3 -10.29 -17.45 -2.22
CA VAL A 3 -9.35 -17.85 -3.26
C VAL A 3 -7.93 -17.79 -2.71
N THR A 4 -7.07 -18.71 -3.14
CA THR A 4 -5.65 -18.72 -2.77
C THR A 4 -4.82 -18.24 -3.94
N ALA A 5 -4.13 -17.11 -3.78
CA ALA A 5 -3.25 -16.55 -4.80
C ALA A 5 -2.17 -15.66 -4.17
N SER A 6 -1.10 -15.40 -4.93
CA SER A 6 -0.06 -14.44 -4.54
C SER A 6 -0.49 -13.01 -4.87
N PRO A 7 -0.63 -12.11 -3.87
CA PRO A 7 -0.91 -10.71 -4.13
C PRO A 7 0.33 -10.01 -4.72
N THR A 8 0.11 -8.99 -5.53
CA THR A 8 1.18 -8.07 -5.94
C THR A 8 1.20 -6.92 -4.95
N LEU A 9 2.34 -6.72 -4.31
CA LEU A 9 2.59 -5.68 -3.33
C LEU A 9 3.57 -4.67 -3.92
N PHE A 10 3.46 -3.40 -3.55
CA PHE A 10 4.45 -2.41 -3.94
C PHE A 10 5.35 -2.07 -2.76
N TYR A 11 6.63 -1.83 -3.07
CA TYR A 11 7.66 -1.36 -2.15
C TYR A 11 8.45 -0.23 -2.82
N ILE A 12 9.26 0.49 -2.05
CA ILE A 12 9.93 1.71 -2.51
C ILE A 12 11.41 1.44 -2.76
N ALA A 13 11.89 1.72 -3.97
CA ALA A 13 13.31 1.83 -4.28
C ALA A 13 13.73 3.30 -4.09
N GLN A 14 14.54 3.58 -3.07
CA GLN A 14 14.95 4.96 -2.78
C GLN A 14 16.01 5.48 -3.75
N GLY A 15 15.84 6.71 -4.23
CA GLY A 15 16.85 7.43 -5.03
C GLY A 15 17.10 6.87 -6.44
N ASP A 16 16.18 6.05 -6.95
CA ASP A 16 16.28 5.39 -8.26
C ASP A 16 15.53 6.16 -9.38
N ALA A 17 14.95 7.32 -9.06
CA ALA A 17 14.38 8.29 -10.00
C ALA A 17 13.37 7.72 -11.02
N GLY A 18 12.66 6.64 -10.69
CA GLY A 18 11.71 5.97 -11.58
C GLY A 18 12.31 4.93 -12.53
N VAL A 19 13.54 4.46 -12.31
CA VAL A 19 14.16 3.43 -13.17
C VAL A 19 13.52 2.05 -12.95
N SER A 20 13.26 1.67 -11.70
CA SER A 20 12.70 0.36 -11.34
C SER A 20 11.17 0.30 -11.34
N GLY A 21 10.48 1.43 -11.53
CA GLY A 21 9.02 1.52 -11.50
C GLY A 21 8.50 2.96 -11.57
N PRO A 22 7.19 3.21 -11.37
CA PRO A 22 6.65 4.56 -11.35
C PRO A 22 7.37 5.44 -10.35
N THR A 23 7.71 6.66 -10.75
CA THR A 23 8.38 7.63 -9.88
C THR A 23 7.47 8.02 -8.71
N VAL A 24 8.03 8.04 -7.50
CA VAL A 24 7.34 8.38 -6.27
C VAL A 24 8.12 9.43 -5.50
N GLY A 25 7.43 10.49 -5.07
CA GLY A 25 7.96 11.46 -4.13
C GLY A 25 9.29 12.10 -4.53
N CYS A 26 10.29 11.97 -3.66
CA CYS A 26 11.57 12.67 -3.72
C CYS A 26 12.60 12.03 -4.68
N GLY A 27 12.13 11.41 -5.76
CA GLY A 27 12.98 10.70 -6.72
C GLY A 27 13.13 9.21 -6.40
N ASP A 28 12.11 8.60 -5.80
CA ASP A 28 12.06 7.16 -5.54
C ASP A 28 11.25 6.44 -6.63
N SER A 29 11.20 5.12 -6.59
CA SER A 29 10.39 4.30 -7.51
C SER A 29 9.51 3.33 -6.73
N ALA A 30 8.26 3.11 -7.15
CA ALA A 30 7.42 2.03 -6.63
C ALA A 30 7.65 0.74 -7.43
N VAL A 31 8.16 -0.30 -6.76
CA VAL A 31 8.49 -1.58 -7.39
C VAL A 31 7.46 -2.63 -7.00
N ALA A 32 6.88 -3.29 -8.00
CA ALA A 32 5.94 -4.38 -7.79
C ALA A 32 6.68 -5.67 -7.41
N VAL A 33 6.26 -6.30 -6.33
CA VAL A 33 6.78 -7.56 -5.82
C VAL A 33 5.64 -8.56 -5.61
N THR A 34 5.83 -9.78 -6.07
CA THR A 34 4.87 -10.86 -5.83
C THR A 34 5.06 -11.43 -4.43
N GLY A 35 4.02 -11.33 -3.60
CA GLY A 35 4.01 -11.88 -2.25
C GLY A 35 3.79 -13.40 -2.21
N ALA A 36 3.87 -13.97 -1.02
CA ALA A 36 3.51 -15.36 -0.78
C ALA A 36 2.01 -15.60 -1.07
N ALA A 37 1.66 -16.83 -1.45
CA ALA A 37 0.27 -17.19 -1.69
C ALA A 37 -0.53 -17.13 -0.38
N ILE A 38 -1.61 -16.36 -0.38
CA ILE A 38 -2.51 -16.21 0.77
C ILE A 38 -3.95 -16.49 0.35
N SER A 39 -4.79 -16.82 1.34
CA SER A 39 -6.23 -17.00 1.12
C SER A 39 -6.99 -15.72 1.48
N PHE A 40 -7.85 -15.26 0.56
CA PHE A 40 -8.66 -14.05 0.73
C PHE A 40 -9.98 -14.17 -0.02
N THR A 41 -11.00 -13.46 0.43
CA THR A 41 -12.28 -13.33 -0.30
C THR A 41 -12.25 -12.14 -1.25
N ASP A 42 -11.57 -11.07 -0.84
CA ASP A 42 -11.36 -9.87 -1.64
C ASP A 42 -9.86 -9.68 -1.92
N PRO A 43 -9.43 -9.53 -3.18
CA PRO A 43 -8.03 -9.38 -3.53
C PRO A 43 -7.40 -8.10 -2.97
N VAL A 44 -8.15 -7.00 -2.88
CA VAL A 44 -7.67 -5.73 -2.33
C VAL A 44 -7.42 -5.88 -0.83
N GLU A 45 -8.37 -6.48 -0.11
CA GLU A 45 -8.19 -6.78 1.32
C GLU A 45 -6.98 -7.70 1.54
N GLY A 46 -6.85 -8.76 0.75
CA GLY A 46 -5.72 -9.70 0.84
C GLY A 46 -4.38 -9.02 0.62
N ALA A 47 -4.25 -8.21 -0.44
CA ALA A 47 -3.02 -7.50 -0.76
C ALA A 47 -2.66 -6.47 0.32
N LEU A 48 -3.60 -5.61 0.71
CA LEU A 48 -3.37 -4.60 1.74
C LEU A 48 -3.04 -5.23 3.09
N ARG A 49 -3.75 -6.29 3.50
CA ARG A 49 -3.44 -7.00 4.74
C ARG A 49 -2.03 -7.61 4.72
N THR A 50 -1.60 -8.14 3.59
CA THR A 50 -0.24 -8.70 3.45
C THR A 50 0.80 -7.60 3.55
N LEU A 51 0.57 -6.46 2.90
CA LEU A 51 1.46 -5.30 2.95
C LEU A 51 1.59 -4.75 4.38
N LEU A 52 0.46 -4.58 5.07
CA LEU A 52 0.38 -3.98 6.39
C LEU A 52 0.89 -4.89 7.52
N ALA A 53 0.89 -6.21 7.29
CA ALA A 53 1.47 -7.17 8.23
C ALA A 53 3.01 -7.17 8.19
N ASP A 54 3.62 -6.62 7.14
CA ASP A 54 5.07 -6.48 7.04
C ASP A 54 5.53 -5.23 7.80
N HIS A 55 6.13 -5.44 8.97
CA HIS A 55 6.74 -4.38 9.79
C HIS A 55 8.24 -4.25 9.57
N SER A 56 8.79 -4.93 8.56
CA SER A 56 10.21 -4.83 8.22
C SER A 56 10.45 -3.55 7.43
N GLN A 57 11.44 -2.75 7.83
CA GLN A 57 11.82 -1.55 7.07
C GLN A 57 12.27 -1.90 5.65
N GLN A 58 12.97 -3.02 5.49
CA GLN A 58 13.49 -3.50 4.21
C GLN A 58 12.91 -4.86 3.87
N LEU A 59 12.59 -5.05 2.60
CA LEU A 59 12.10 -6.33 2.09
C LEU A 59 13.27 -7.29 1.88
N GLY A 60 13.64 -8.02 2.93
CA GLY A 60 14.75 -8.97 2.91
C GLY A 60 16.06 -8.32 2.45
N GLN A 61 16.71 -8.89 1.43
CA GLN A 61 17.96 -8.37 0.84
C GLN A 61 17.73 -7.69 -0.52
N SER A 62 16.49 -7.32 -0.85
CA SER A 62 16.15 -6.76 -2.16
C SER A 62 16.60 -5.31 -2.36
N GLY A 63 16.90 -4.59 -1.27
CA GLY A 63 17.15 -3.15 -1.31
C GLY A 63 15.87 -2.31 -1.44
N LEU A 64 14.69 -2.93 -1.37
CA LEU A 64 13.40 -2.24 -1.37
C LEU A 64 12.98 -1.93 0.07
N ASP A 65 12.47 -0.72 0.29
CA ASP A 65 11.98 -0.25 1.57
C ASP A 65 10.45 -0.33 1.64
N ASN A 66 9.94 -0.61 2.83
CA ASN A 66 8.53 -0.52 3.15
C ASN A 66 8.25 0.79 3.88
N ALA A 67 7.57 1.75 3.26
CA ALA A 67 7.28 3.04 3.88
C ALA A 67 6.29 2.94 5.05
N LEU A 68 5.56 1.83 5.15
CA LEU A 68 4.55 1.57 6.19
C LEU A 68 5.11 0.85 7.42
N TRP A 69 6.42 0.55 7.48
CA TRP A 69 6.99 -0.32 8.52
C TRP A 69 6.74 0.14 9.96
N GLN A 70 6.71 1.45 10.21
CA GLN A 70 6.38 2.03 11.53
C GLN A 70 4.88 2.22 11.77
N SER A 71 4.08 2.09 10.72
CA SER A 71 2.64 2.28 10.80
C SER A 71 1.97 0.99 11.29
N SER A 72 0.90 1.15 12.04
CA SER A 72 0.05 0.05 12.49
C SER A 72 -1.34 0.32 11.93
N LEU A 73 -1.57 -0.11 10.69
CA LEU A 73 -2.85 0.01 10.01
C LEU A 73 -3.44 -1.38 9.77
N GLU A 74 -4.76 -1.46 9.82
CA GLU A 74 -5.53 -2.67 9.55
C GLU A 74 -6.62 -2.37 8.52
N VAL A 75 -6.97 -3.37 7.71
CA VAL A 75 -8.09 -3.28 6.76
C VAL A 75 -9.38 -3.54 7.51
N LEU A 76 -10.26 -2.55 7.56
CA LEU A 76 -11.60 -2.68 8.14
C LEU A 76 -12.58 -3.33 7.15
N SER A 77 -12.58 -2.84 5.91
CA SER A 77 -13.48 -3.33 4.86
C SER A 77 -13.06 -2.83 3.48
N VAL A 78 -13.55 -3.48 2.43
CA VAL A 78 -13.46 -3.02 1.05
C VAL A 78 -14.89 -2.90 0.51
N ASP A 79 -15.31 -1.68 0.20
CA ASP A 79 -16.59 -1.43 -0.47
C ASP A 79 -16.41 -1.50 -1.99
N ARG A 80 -17.26 -2.32 -2.62
CA ARG A 80 -17.36 -2.44 -4.09
C ARG A 80 -18.76 -2.13 -4.61
N ALA A 81 -19.65 -1.64 -3.75
CA ALA A 81 -21.03 -1.34 -4.11
C ALA A 81 -21.14 0.03 -4.81
N GLY A 82 -20.19 0.94 -4.52
CA GLY A 82 -20.08 2.24 -5.17
C GLY A 82 -19.55 2.20 -6.61
N SER A 83 -19.45 3.39 -7.21
CA SER A 83 -18.84 3.59 -8.54
C SER A 83 -17.33 3.41 -8.57
N VAL A 84 -16.68 3.45 -7.39
CA VAL A 84 -15.25 3.27 -7.19
C VAL A 84 -15.05 2.34 -6.00
N ILE A 85 -14.12 1.41 -6.13
CA ILE A 85 -13.75 0.50 -5.04
C ILE A 85 -13.09 1.33 -3.93
N THR A 86 -13.55 1.20 -2.70
CA THR A 86 -13.01 1.96 -1.57
C THR A 86 -12.51 1.02 -0.48
N ALA A 87 -11.21 1.05 -0.18
CA ALA A 87 -10.66 0.35 0.97
C ALA A 87 -10.67 1.26 2.21
N HIS A 88 -11.24 0.75 3.29
CA HIS A 88 -11.29 1.41 4.58
C HIS A 88 -10.21 0.81 5.49
N LEU A 89 -9.27 1.64 5.89
CA LEU A 89 -8.19 1.32 6.82
C LEU A 89 -8.42 2.05 8.15
N ALA A 90 -7.92 1.48 9.23
CA ALA A 90 -7.86 2.15 10.53
C ALA A 90 -6.57 1.84 11.27
N GLY A 91 -6.18 2.73 12.18
CA GLY A 91 -5.00 2.56 13.02
C GLY A 91 -4.12 3.80 13.07
N THR A 92 -2.83 3.60 13.33
CA THR A 92 -1.85 4.68 13.50
C THR A 92 -0.92 4.73 12.31
N LEU A 93 -0.93 5.86 11.59
CA LEU A 93 0.04 6.14 10.54
C LEU A 93 1.26 6.85 11.14
N LYS A 94 2.46 6.38 10.79
CA LYS A 94 3.73 7.01 11.14
C LYS A 94 4.46 7.37 9.85
N LEU A 95 4.81 8.65 9.71
CA LEU A 95 5.55 9.19 8.58
C LEU A 95 6.88 9.73 9.10
N GLY A 96 7.99 9.38 8.45
CA GLY A 96 9.33 9.83 8.80
C GLY A 96 9.74 11.18 8.19
N GLY A 97 8.95 11.73 7.27
CA GLY A 97 9.17 13.05 6.67
C GLY A 97 8.31 13.34 5.44
N GLU A 98 8.56 14.47 4.77
CA GLU A 98 7.79 14.91 3.60
C GLU A 98 7.89 13.94 2.41
N CYS A 99 9.03 13.24 2.26
CA CYS A 99 9.20 12.22 1.23
C CYS A 99 8.39 10.95 1.53
N ASP A 100 8.04 10.68 2.79
CA ASP A 100 7.28 9.48 3.15
C ASP A 100 5.79 9.60 2.83
N ILE A 101 5.25 10.83 2.77
CA ILE A 101 3.87 11.10 2.35
C ILE A 101 3.57 10.46 0.99
N PRO A 102 4.26 10.83 -0.12
CA PRO A 102 4.01 10.24 -1.42
C PRO A 102 4.43 8.76 -1.50
N ARG A 103 5.42 8.33 -0.72
CA ARG A 103 5.83 6.91 -0.64
C ARG A 103 4.72 6.03 -0.10
N VAL A 104 4.18 6.37 1.07
CA VAL A 104 3.06 5.65 1.69
C VAL A 104 1.83 5.71 0.80
N GLU A 105 1.52 6.89 0.23
CA GLU A 105 0.37 7.06 -0.65
C GLU A 105 0.42 6.09 -1.84
N GLN A 106 1.52 6.11 -2.59
CA GLN A 106 1.68 5.30 -3.78
C GLN A 106 1.80 3.81 -3.44
N GLN A 107 2.48 3.46 -2.35
CA GLN A 107 2.62 2.07 -1.93
C GLN A 107 1.25 1.44 -1.63
N LEU A 108 0.36 2.16 -0.93
CA LEU A 108 -1.00 1.71 -0.64
C LEU A 108 -1.88 1.68 -1.90
N LEU A 109 -1.91 2.78 -2.65
CA LEU A 109 -2.77 2.90 -3.84
C LEU A 109 -2.40 1.89 -4.91
N LEU A 110 -1.12 1.80 -5.31
CA LEU A 110 -0.69 0.88 -6.36
C LEU A 110 -0.94 -0.58 -5.97
N THR A 111 -0.73 -0.94 -4.71
CA THR A 111 -1.03 -2.28 -4.20
C THR A 111 -2.53 -2.58 -4.31
N ALA A 112 -3.39 -1.66 -3.88
CA ALA A 112 -4.83 -1.82 -3.94
C ALA A 112 -5.34 -1.87 -5.39
N GLU A 113 -4.91 -0.95 -6.25
CA GLU A 113 -5.31 -0.87 -7.65
C GLU A 113 -4.86 -2.10 -8.44
N LYS A 114 -3.64 -2.58 -8.20
CA LYS A 114 -3.14 -3.78 -8.86
C LYS A 114 -3.92 -5.02 -8.45
N ALA A 115 -4.32 -5.12 -7.18
CA ALA A 115 -5.14 -6.21 -6.69
C ALA A 115 -6.60 -6.12 -7.18
N ALA A 116 -7.14 -4.92 -7.33
CA ALA A 116 -8.47 -4.69 -7.88
C ALA A 116 -8.54 -4.88 -9.41
N GLY A 117 -7.45 -4.61 -10.12
CA GLY A 117 -7.47 -4.43 -11.58
C GLY A 117 -8.22 -3.17 -12.03
N ALA A 118 -8.45 -2.23 -11.11
CA ALA A 118 -9.25 -1.01 -11.31
C ALA A 118 -8.81 0.07 -10.32
N PRO A 119 -9.17 1.36 -10.54
CA PRO A 119 -8.90 2.43 -9.59
C PRO A 119 -9.51 2.15 -8.21
N VAL A 120 -8.75 2.40 -7.14
CA VAL A 120 -9.17 2.18 -5.75
C VAL A 120 -8.94 3.44 -4.95
N ALA A 121 -9.97 3.88 -4.22
CA ALA A 121 -9.85 4.90 -3.21
C ALA A 121 -9.49 4.27 -1.86
N ILE A 122 -8.69 4.97 -1.05
CA ILE A 122 -8.32 4.52 0.28
C ILE A 122 -8.70 5.58 1.31
N THR A 123 -9.25 5.13 2.42
CA THR A 123 -9.53 5.97 3.60
C THR A 123 -8.81 5.41 4.82
N ILE A 124 -8.29 6.29 5.68
CA ILE A 124 -7.65 5.93 6.94
C ILE A 124 -8.39 6.64 8.07
N ASN A 125 -8.90 5.89 9.04
CA ASN A 125 -9.68 6.43 10.18
C ASN A 125 -10.87 7.31 9.72
N GLY A 126 -11.53 6.92 8.64
CA GLY A 126 -12.66 7.66 8.05
C GLY A 126 -12.30 8.93 7.29
N LYS A 127 -11.00 9.26 7.13
CA LYS A 127 -10.51 10.37 6.31
C LYS A 127 -9.95 9.86 4.99
N THR A 128 -9.97 10.68 3.94
CA THR A 128 -9.30 10.35 2.67
C THR A 128 -7.80 10.18 2.88
N LEU A 129 -7.15 9.35 2.07
CA LEU A 129 -5.71 9.12 2.15
C LEU A 129 -4.89 10.41 2.15
N SER A 130 -5.17 11.32 1.21
CA SER A 130 -4.54 12.65 1.17
C SER A 130 -4.74 13.45 2.47
N SER A 131 -5.93 13.43 3.07
CA SER A 131 -6.18 14.11 4.35
C SER A 131 -5.50 13.42 5.54
N ALA A 132 -5.31 12.10 5.50
CA ALA A 132 -4.62 11.36 6.54
C ALA A 132 -3.10 11.55 6.49
N LEU A 133 -2.56 11.75 5.29
CA LEU A 133 -1.14 11.97 5.03
C LEU A 133 -0.72 13.44 5.16
N SER A 134 -1.63 14.37 4.91
CA SER A 134 -1.39 15.82 5.01
C SER A 134 -1.33 16.31 6.47
N LEU A 135 -0.71 15.54 7.38
CA LEU A 135 -0.43 15.99 8.74
C LEU A 135 0.36 17.30 8.65
N LYS A 136 -0.34 18.37 9.01
CA LYS A 136 0.02 19.78 8.90
C LYS A 136 1.13 20.14 9.87
#